data_AF-A0AAN9G711-F1
#
_entry.id   AF-A0AAN9G711-F1
#
_cell.length_a   1.000
_cell.length_b   1.000
_cell.length_c   1.000
_cell.angle_alpha   90.00
_cell.angle_beta   90.00
_cell.angle_gamma   90.00
#
_symmetry.space_group_name_H-M   'P 1'
#
loop_
_entity.id
_entity.type
_entity.pdbx_description
1 polymer ?
#
loop_
_entity_poly.entity_id
_entity_poly.type
_entity_poly.pdbx_seq_one_letter_code
_entity_poly.pdbx_strand_id
1 'polypeptide(L)'
;MLHNCELANPQELWDNHKESMAEDILHRAQLQNPQVQLAYTDNIFEAALVLLQDKVRSLGGSDLGTYGLPSPSPDPDEKLSKEVLAETSYNVEELADYIQENEPKLVPDQREAYTKITHSALTENGGIFFVDAPGGTGKTFLINLLLAKI
;
A
#
# COMPACT_ATOMS: atom_id res chain seq x y z
N MET A 1 24.36 -5.59 -0.22
CA MET A 1 25.21 -6.32 -1.17
C MET A 1 24.87 -7.79 -1.07
N LEU A 2 24.02 -8.30 -1.97
CA LEU A 2 23.72 -9.73 -2.14
C LEU A 2 24.21 -10.23 -3.52
N HIS A 3 25.21 -9.55 -4.09
CA HIS A 3 25.67 -9.82 -5.45
C HIS A 3 26.86 -10.80 -5.48
N ASN A 4 27.56 -11.04 -4.37
CA ASN A 4 28.83 -11.79 -4.33
C ASN A 4 28.99 -12.77 -3.14
N CYS A 5 27.90 -13.31 -2.58
CA CYS A 5 28.01 -14.41 -1.62
C CYS A 5 27.20 -15.60 -2.14
N GLU A 6 27.90 -16.61 -2.65
CA GLU A 6 27.35 -17.96 -2.79
C GLU A 6 27.03 -18.45 -1.37
N LEU A 7 25.79 -18.23 -0.93
CA LEU A 7 25.25 -18.93 0.23
C LEU A 7 25.34 -20.42 -0.08
N ALA A 8 26.11 -21.17 0.70
CA ALA A 8 26.32 -22.60 0.46
C ALA A 8 24.99 -23.39 0.47
N ASN A 9 23.98 -22.89 1.20
CA ASN A 9 22.64 -23.45 1.23
C ASN A 9 21.57 -22.40 1.62
N PRO A 10 20.94 -21.71 0.66
CA PRO A 10 19.91 -20.70 0.91
C PRO A 10 18.67 -21.24 1.61
N GLN A 11 18.30 -22.50 1.35
CA GLN A 11 17.19 -23.18 2.02
C GLN A 11 17.46 -23.35 3.53
N GLU A 12 18.68 -23.76 3.89
CA GLU A 12 19.07 -23.92 5.29
C GLU A 12 19.14 -22.56 6.03
N LEU A 13 19.55 -21.49 5.33
CA LEU A 13 19.47 -20.14 5.88
C LEU A 13 18.01 -19.78 6.23
N TRP A 14 17.07 -20.05 5.31
CA TRP A 14 15.66 -19.80 5.57
C TRP A 14 15.15 -20.64 6.74
N ASP A 15 15.42 -21.95 6.75
CA ASP A 15 14.92 -22.84 7.80
C ASP A 15 15.43 -22.47 9.20
N ASN A 16 16.67 -21.98 9.30
CA ASN A 16 17.29 -21.56 10.56
C ASN A 16 16.88 -20.14 11.01
N HIS A 17 16.47 -19.26 10.09
CA HIS A 17 16.28 -17.84 10.40
C HIS A 17 14.89 -17.27 10.07
N LYS A 18 13.97 -18.06 9.51
CA LYS A 18 12.61 -17.63 9.13
C LYS A 18 11.82 -16.96 10.26
N GLU A 19 11.98 -17.41 11.50
CA GLU A 19 11.32 -16.81 12.66
C GLU A 19 11.82 -15.39 12.94
N SER A 20 13.14 -15.19 12.85
CA SER A 20 13.75 -13.87 13.00
C SER A 20 13.39 -12.95 11.82
N MET A 21 13.36 -13.48 10.60
CA MET A 21 12.96 -12.71 9.41
C MET A 21 11.48 -12.29 9.43
N ALA A 22 10.63 -13.05 10.13
CA ALA A 22 9.19 -12.80 10.23
C ALA A 22 8.76 -12.14 11.55
N GLU A 23 9.70 -11.83 12.46
CA GLU A 23 9.44 -11.27 13.79
C GLU A 23 8.59 -9.98 13.72
N ASP A 24 8.99 -9.04 12.86
CA ASP A 24 8.26 -7.77 12.66
C ASP A 24 6.84 -7.97 12.10
N ILE A 25 6.61 -9.05 11.36
CA ILE A 25 5.30 -9.38 10.81
C ILE A 25 4.40 -9.91 11.92
N LEU A 26 4.90 -10.85 12.72
CA LEU A 26 4.20 -11.38 13.89
C LEU A 26 3.86 -10.26 14.88
N HIS A 27 4.83 -9.38 15.17
CA HIS A 27 4.64 -8.25 16.07
C HIS A 27 3.54 -7.29 15.57
N ARG A 28 3.56 -6.93 14.28
CA ARG A 28 2.50 -6.09 13.68
C ARG A 28 1.13 -6.75 13.73
N ALA A 29 1.04 -8.04 13.40
CA ALA A 29 -0.22 -8.77 13.45
C ALA A 29 -0.80 -8.84 14.88
N GLN A 30 0.07 -8.90 15.89
CA GLN A 30 -0.33 -8.95 17.29
C GLN A 30 -0.78 -7.59 17.83
N LEU A 31 -0.20 -6.49 17.35
CA LEU A 31 -0.70 -5.14 17.61
C LEU A 31 -2.09 -4.92 17.01
N GLN A 32 -2.34 -5.49 15.83
CA GLN A 32 -3.66 -5.41 15.17
C GLN A 32 -4.71 -6.30 15.83
N ASN A 33 -4.30 -7.35 16.54
CA ASN A 33 -5.20 -8.30 17.22
C ASN A 33 -4.79 -8.51 18.69
N PRO A 34 -4.97 -7.51 19.59
CA PRO A 34 -4.45 -7.57 20.96
C PRO A 34 -5.05 -8.69 21.82
N GLN A 35 -6.23 -9.19 21.42
CA GLN A 35 -6.98 -10.23 22.13
C GLN A 35 -6.55 -11.65 21.75
N VAL A 36 -5.72 -11.80 20.71
CA VAL A 36 -5.29 -13.09 20.18
C VAL A 36 -3.78 -13.23 20.39
N GLN A 37 -3.36 -14.24 21.12
CA GLN A 37 -1.94 -14.60 21.19
C GLN A 37 -1.56 -15.31 19.89
N LEU A 38 -0.92 -14.56 18.99
CA LEU A 38 -0.45 -15.10 17.73
C LEU A 38 0.88 -15.84 17.93
N ALA A 39 1.03 -16.96 17.22
CA ALA A 39 2.27 -17.72 17.12
C ALA A 39 2.76 -17.68 15.67
N TYR A 40 4.00 -18.12 15.43
CA TYR A 40 4.46 -18.35 14.07
C TYR A 40 3.57 -19.38 13.37
N THR A 41 3.07 -19.01 12.20
CA THR A 41 2.20 -19.83 11.34
C THR A 41 2.75 -19.77 9.92
N ASP A 42 2.34 -20.73 9.08
CA ASP A 42 2.75 -20.76 7.67
C ASP A 42 2.40 -19.45 6.96
N ASN A 43 1.26 -18.83 7.28
CA ASN A 43 0.85 -17.52 6.74
C ASN A 43 1.85 -16.39 7.10
N ILE A 44 2.45 -16.42 8.29
CA ILE A 44 3.44 -15.42 8.71
C ILE A 44 4.75 -15.61 7.93
N PHE A 45 5.17 -16.85 7.73
CA PHE A 45 6.34 -17.17 6.92
C PHE A 45 6.11 -16.85 5.44
N GLU A 46 4.92 -17.10 4.92
CA GLU A 46 4.53 -16.74 3.57
C GLU A 46 4.53 -15.22 3.36
N ALA A 47 4.00 -14.46 4.30
CA ALA A 47 4.09 -13.00 4.26
C ALA A 47 5.55 -12.50 4.26
N ALA A 48 6.44 -13.14 5.01
CA ALA A 48 7.87 -12.84 4.99
C ALA A 48 8.51 -13.15 3.63
N LEU A 49 8.15 -14.27 3.00
CA LEU A 49 8.63 -14.64 1.66
C LEU A 49 8.14 -13.65 0.59
N VAL A 50 6.90 -13.17 0.68
CA VAL A 50 6.37 -12.14 -0.24
C VAL A 50 7.18 -10.85 -0.12
N LEU A 51 7.40 -10.36 1.11
CA LEU A 51 8.19 -9.13 1.33
C LEU A 51 9.64 -9.28 0.87
N LEU A 52 10.24 -10.44 1.10
CA LEU A 52 11.58 -10.76 0.62
C LEU A 52 11.63 -10.76 -0.92
N GLN A 53 10.65 -11.39 -1.56
CA GLN A 53 10.52 -11.47 -3.01
C GLN A 53 10.38 -10.07 -3.65
N ASP A 54 9.53 -9.22 -3.08
CA ASP A 54 9.35 -7.84 -3.54
C ASP A 54 10.64 -7.03 -3.36
N LYS A 55 11.35 -7.23 -2.24
CA LYS A 55 12.61 -6.54 -2.00
C LYS A 55 13.68 -6.96 -3.01
N VAL A 56 13.81 -8.25 -3.29
CA VAL A 56 14.75 -8.77 -4.29
C VAL A 56 14.45 -8.22 -5.68
N ARG A 57 13.17 -8.22 -6.10
CA ARG A 57 12.73 -7.64 -7.38
C ARG A 57 13.01 -6.14 -7.46
N SER A 58 12.78 -5.40 -6.37
CA SER A 58 13.08 -3.94 -6.32
C SER A 58 14.56 -3.61 -6.54
N LEU A 59 15.45 -4.57 -6.23
CA LEU A 59 16.89 -4.46 -6.46
C LEU A 59 17.32 -4.97 -7.85
N GLY A 60 16.37 -5.33 -8.71
CA GLY A 60 16.64 -5.92 -10.03
C GLY A 60 16.96 -7.43 -10.00
N GLY A 61 16.71 -8.09 -8.88
CA GLY A 61 16.90 -9.54 -8.73
C GLY A 61 15.77 -10.37 -9.35
N SER A 62 16.04 -11.67 -9.51
CA SER A 62 15.08 -12.66 -10.02
C SER A 62 14.16 -13.20 -8.91
N ASP A 63 13.34 -14.20 -9.22
CA ASP A 63 12.50 -14.86 -8.23
C ASP A 63 13.33 -15.61 -7.19
N LEU A 64 12.83 -15.70 -5.96
CA LEU A 64 13.50 -16.33 -4.81
C LEU A 64 13.92 -17.77 -5.11
N GLY A 65 13.10 -18.52 -5.85
CA GLY A 65 13.44 -19.88 -6.31
C GLY A 65 14.72 -19.96 -7.14
N THR A 66 15.09 -18.90 -7.86
CA THR A 66 16.36 -18.80 -8.62
C THR A 66 17.57 -18.83 -7.69
N TYR A 67 17.38 -18.38 -6.45
CA TYR A 67 18.39 -18.35 -5.40
C TYR A 67 18.26 -19.54 -4.45
N GLY A 68 17.45 -20.56 -4.76
CA GLY A 68 17.28 -21.74 -3.90
C GLY A 68 16.50 -21.48 -2.60
N LEU A 69 15.73 -20.39 -2.54
CA LEU A 69 14.81 -20.08 -1.44
C LEU A 69 13.39 -20.54 -1.76
N PRO A 70 12.53 -20.75 -0.75
CA PRO A 70 11.11 -20.99 -0.98
C PRO A 70 10.48 -19.80 -1.71
N SER A 71 9.71 -20.06 -2.75
CA SER A 71 8.92 -19.02 -3.41
C SER A 71 7.58 -18.84 -2.69
N PRO A 72 7.11 -17.60 -2.50
CA PRO A 72 5.76 -17.36 -2.01
C PRO A 72 4.72 -17.94 -2.98
N SER A 73 3.53 -18.28 -2.49
CA SER A 73 2.48 -18.81 -3.38
C SER A 73 2.16 -17.78 -4.47
N PRO A 74 1.96 -18.23 -5.72
CA PRO A 74 1.77 -17.34 -6.86
C PRO A 74 0.33 -16.84 -6.98
N ASP A 75 -0.46 -16.80 -5.90
CA ASP A 75 -1.88 -16.47 -6.00
C ASP A 75 -2.06 -15.01 -6.51
N PRO A 76 -2.47 -14.82 -7.78
CA PRO A 76 -2.58 -13.50 -8.38
C PRO A 76 -3.68 -12.68 -7.71
N ASP A 77 -4.72 -13.36 -7.20
CA ASP A 77 -5.85 -12.73 -6.53
C ASP A 77 -5.44 -12.17 -5.17
N GLU A 78 -4.48 -12.83 -4.50
CA GLU A 78 -3.92 -12.33 -3.24
C GLU A 78 -3.03 -11.08 -3.46
N LYS A 79 -2.27 -11.03 -4.56
CA LYS A 79 -1.46 -9.85 -4.91
C LYS A 79 -2.32 -8.62 -5.21
N LEU A 80 -3.36 -8.79 -6.04
CA LEU A 80 -4.34 -7.73 -6.32
C LEU A 80 -5.03 -7.25 -5.04
N SER A 81 -5.42 -8.19 -4.16
CA SER A 81 -6.04 -7.86 -2.88
C SER A 81 -5.10 -7.05 -1.97
N LYS A 82 -3.80 -7.38 -1.94
CA LYS A 82 -2.79 -6.64 -1.18
C LYS A 82 -2.55 -5.23 -1.72
N GLU A 83 -2.45 -5.07 -3.03
CA GLU A 83 -2.30 -3.75 -3.66
C GLU A 83 -3.53 -2.88 -3.40
N VAL A 84 -4.74 -3.43 -3.54
CA VAL A 84 -5.99 -2.72 -3.22
C VAL A 84 -6.04 -2.34 -1.74
N LEU A 85 -5.68 -3.23 -0.81
CA LEU A 85 -5.64 -2.90 0.62
C LEU A 85 -4.60 -1.83 0.94
N ALA A 86 -3.41 -1.91 0.34
CA ALA A 86 -2.36 -0.91 0.53
C ALA A 86 -2.78 0.45 -0.03
N GLU A 87 -3.47 0.47 -1.17
CA GLU A 87 -3.99 1.69 -1.77
C GLU A 87 -5.21 2.21 -1.00
N THR A 88 -6.07 1.39 -0.40
CA THR A 88 -7.31 1.85 0.26
C THR A 88 -7.21 2.06 1.77
N SER A 89 -6.08 1.69 2.38
CA SER A 89 -5.83 1.82 3.84
C SER A 89 -5.49 3.25 4.26
N TYR A 90 -6.40 4.20 4.00
CA TYR A 90 -6.26 5.59 4.42
C TYR A 90 -6.83 5.83 5.83
N ASN A 91 -6.29 6.82 6.54
CA ASN A 91 -6.84 7.26 7.82
C ASN A 91 -8.06 8.18 7.58
N VAL A 92 -9.26 7.64 7.76
CA VAL A 92 -10.52 8.35 7.52
C VAL A 92 -10.68 9.57 8.42
N GLU A 93 -10.20 9.52 9.67
CA GLU A 93 -10.29 10.66 10.60
C GLU A 93 -9.37 11.81 10.15
N GLU A 94 -8.14 11.49 9.75
CA GLU A 94 -7.20 12.48 9.22
C GLU A 94 -7.70 13.11 7.92
N LEU A 95 -8.32 12.32 7.04
CA LEU A 95 -8.95 12.84 5.82
C LEU A 95 -10.14 13.76 6.14
N ALA A 96 -10.97 13.42 7.13
CA ALA A 96 -12.09 14.26 7.55
C ALA A 96 -11.61 15.61 8.10
N ASP A 97 -10.58 15.60 8.96
CA ASP A 97 -9.95 16.81 9.49
C ASP A 97 -9.34 17.65 8.35
N TYR A 98 -8.64 17.00 7.42
CA TYR A 98 -8.08 17.65 6.24
C TYR A 98 -9.15 18.35 5.40
N ILE A 99 -10.30 17.71 5.16
CA ILE A 99 -11.43 18.32 4.43
C ILE A 99 -11.97 19.52 5.20
N GLN A 100 -12.24 19.37 6.49
CA GLN A 100 -12.82 20.43 7.32
C GLN A 100 -11.93 21.68 7.33
N GLU A 101 -10.61 21.50 7.37
CA GLU A 101 -9.66 22.61 7.37
C GLU A 101 -9.53 23.27 5.99
N ASN A 102 -9.57 22.50 4.89
CA ASN A 102 -9.17 22.96 3.57
C ASN A 102 -10.34 23.32 2.64
N GLU A 103 -11.52 22.73 2.81
CA GLU A 103 -12.73 23.06 2.02
C GLU A 103 -13.13 24.55 2.11
N PRO A 104 -13.00 25.25 3.26
CA PRO A 104 -13.23 26.68 3.34
C PRO A 104 -12.22 27.53 2.56
N LYS A 105 -11.00 27.01 2.30
CA LYS A 105 -9.91 27.75 1.63
C LYS A 105 -10.07 27.79 0.10
N LEU A 106 -11.01 27.04 -0.47
CA LEU A 106 -11.29 27.05 -1.91
C LEU A 106 -11.71 28.45 -2.38
N VAL A 107 -11.00 28.97 -3.38
CA VAL A 107 -11.40 30.17 -4.14
C VAL A 107 -12.61 29.84 -5.03
N PRO A 108 -13.35 30.85 -5.55
CA PRO A 108 -14.61 30.63 -6.25
C PRO A 108 -14.55 29.58 -7.37
N ASP A 109 -13.59 29.70 -8.29
CA ASP A 109 -13.46 28.78 -9.44
C ASP A 109 -13.16 27.34 -9.00
N GLN A 110 -12.30 27.18 -7.99
CA GLN A 110 -12.00 25.87 -7.41
C GLN A 110 -13.21 25.27 -6.70
N ARG A 111 -14.00 26.11 -6.01
CA ARG A 111 -15.23 25.69 -5.31
C ARG A 111 -16.30 25.22 -6.29
N GLU A 112 -16.44 25.90 -7.42
CA GLU A 112 -17.35 25.48 -8.50
C GLU A 112 -16.94 24.11 -9.04
N ALA A 113 -15.66 23.95 -9.40
CA ALA A 113 -15.13 22.67 -9.89
C ALA A 113 -15.30 21.55 -8.85
N TYR A 114 -14.93 21.82 -7.59
CA TYR A 114 -15.05 20.88 -6.48
C TYR A 114 -16.50 20.40 -6.31
N THR A 115 -17.46 21.32 -6.25
CA THR A 115 -18.88 21.01 -6.04
C THR A 115 -19.44 20.18 -7.20
N LYS A 116 -19.09 20.55 -8.45
CA LYS A 116 -19.57 19.84 -9.63
C LYS A 116 -19.04 18.41 -9.71
N ILE A 117 -17.75 18.22 -9.46
CA ILE A 117 -17.11 16.91 -9.52
C ILE A 117 -17.59 16.00 -8.37
N THR A 118 -17.59 16.51 -7.13
CA THR A 118 -18.05 15.73 -5.97
C THR A 118 -19.51 15.36 -6.09
N HIS A 119 -20.39 16.27 -6.53
CA HIS A 119 -21.79 15.94 -6.78
C HIS A 119 -21.92 14.82 -7.82
N SER A 120 -21.20 14.92 -8.94
CA SER A 120 -21.22 13.92 -10.00
C SER A 120 -20.75 12.54 -9.54
N ALA A 121 -19.72 12.49 -8.69
CA ALA A 121 -19.18 11.25 -8.13
C ALA A 121 -20.15 10.61 -7.12
N LEU A 122 -20.63 11.40 -6.15
CA LEU A 122 -21.49 10.91 -5.05
C LEU A 122 -22.91 10.54 -5.50
N THR A 123 -23.36 11.05 -6.64
CA THR A 123 -24.67 10.71 -7.23
C THR A 123 -24.56 9.63 -8.31
N GLU A 124 -23.37 9.08 -8.55
CA GLU A 124 -23.09 8.09 -9.60
C GLU A 124 -23.54 8.52 -11.00
N ASN A 125 -23.72 9.83 -11.23
CA ASN A 125 -24.13 10.37 -12.52
C ASN A 125 -23.04 10.20 -13.59
N GLY A 126 -21.80 9.92 -13.17
CA GLY A 126 -20.65 9.76 -14.05
C GLY A 126 -20.24 11.06 -14.76
N GLY A 127 -19.18 11.02 -15.56
CA GLY A 127 -18.71 12.17 -16.33
C GLY A 127 -17.20 12.25 -16.43
N ILE A 128 -16.72 13.02 -17.40
CA ILE A 128 -15.28 13.30 -17.59
C ILE A 128 -15.07 14.80 -17.39
N PHE A 129 -14.15 15.16 -16.50
CA PHE A 129 -13.81 16.55 -16.18
C PHE A 129 -12.34 16.81 -16.48
N PHE A 130 -12.05 17.99 -17.04
CA PHE A 130 -10.69 18.48 -17.26
C PHE A 130 -10.47 19.71 -16.39
N VAL A 131 -9.46 19.66 -15.53
CA VAL A 131 -9.04 20.81 -14.72
C VAL A 131 -7.88 21.51 -15.44
N ASP A 132 -8.22 22.49 -16.26
CA ASP A 132 -7.23 23.34 -16.93
C ASP A 132 -7.03 24.65 -16.17
N ALA A 133 -5.80 24.90 -15.72
CA ALA A 133 -5.45 26.14 -15.08
C ALA A 133 -3.94 26.41 -15.21
N PRO A 134 -3.49 27.68 -15.23
CA PRO A 134 -2.06 28.03 -15.22
C PRO A 134 -1.28 27.49 -14.01
N GLY A 135 0.05 27.52 -14.06
CA GLY A 135 0.89 27.23 -12.90
C GLY A 135 0.56 28.14 -11.71
N GLY A 136 0.64 27.63 -10.49
CA GLY A 136 0.41 28.42 -9.26
C GLY A 136 -1.06 28.63 -8.86
N THR A 137 -2.04 28.12 -9.63
CA THR A 137 -3.48 28.28 -9.37
C THR A 137 -4.08 27.24 -8.42
N GLY A 138 -3.26 26.45 -7.74
CA GLY A 138 -3.73 25.47 -6.75
C GLY A 138 -4.43 24.23 -7.32
N LYS A 139 -4.16 23.83 -8.57
CA LYS A 139 -4.68 22.55 -9.13
C LYS A 139 -4.43 21.34 -8.22
N THR A 140 -3.20 21.21 -7.71
CA THR A 140 -2.83 20.14 -6.79
C THR A 140 -3.64 20.20 -5.50
N PHE A 141 -3.89 21.39 -4.97
CA PHE A 141 -4.73 21.57 -3.79
C PHE A 141 -6.16 21.10 -4.03
N LEU A 142 -6.76 21.48 -5.17
CA LEU A 142 -8.09 21.02 -5.57
C LEU A 142 -8.15 19.48 -5.74
N ILE A 143 -7.17 18.88 -6.42
CA ILE A 143 -7.12 17.43 -6.65
C ILE A 143 -6.99 16.66 -5.34
N ASN A 144 -6.11 17.09 -4.43
CA ASN A 144 -5.95 16.44 -3.12
C ASN A 144 -7.24 16.51 -2.30
N LEU A 145 -7.94 17.64 -2.34
CA LEU A 145 -9.21 17.80 -1.63
C LEU A 145 -10.33 16.94 -2.25
N LEU A 146 -10.34 16.76 -3.57
CA LEU A 146 -11.25 15.83 -4.24
C LEU A 146 -10.97 14.38 -3.84
N LEU A 147 -9.70 13.96 -3.85
CA LEU A 147 -9.29 12.61 -3.45
C LEU A 147 -9.60 12.32 -1.98
N ALA A 148 -9.49 13.31 -1.10
CA ALA A 148 -9.87 13.13 0.31
C ALA A 148 -11.38 12.95 0.50
N LYS A 149 -12.20 13.59 -0.35
CA LYS A 149 -13.67 13.65 -0.19
C LYS A 149 -14.41 12.43 -0.72
N ILE A 150 -13.91 11.83 -1.79
CA ILE A 150 -14.59 10.76 -2.56
C ILE A 150 -14.28 9.40 -1.96
#